data_AF-A0A318JZ45-F1
#
_entry.id   AF-A0A318JZ45-F1
#
_cell.length_a   1.000
_cell.length_b   1.000
_cell.length_c   1.000
_cell.angle_alpha   90.00
_cell.angle_beta   90.00
_cell.angle_gamma   90.00
#
_symmetry.space_group_name_H-M   'P 1'
#
loop_
_entity.id
_entity.type
_entity.pdbx_description
1 polymer ?
#
loop_
_entity_poly.entity_id
_entity_poly.type
_entity_poly.pdbx_seq_one_letter_code
_entity_poly.pdbx_strand_id
1 'polypeptide(L)'
;MHGQDIAVPLGRTIEPPADAAATGATTAVRVGWPVWRKHRIDGFALRATDIEWSHGEGAEILGPIRALLLLITGRPAGLESVTGAGVPRLSARMLAG
;
A
#
# COMPACT_ATOMS: atom_id res chain seq x y z
N MET A 1 -8.32 23.50 2.31
CA MET A 1 -9.25 23.05 3.37
C MET A 1 -9.07 21.54 3.47
N HIS A 2 -8.33 20.94 4.40
CA HIS A 2 -7.85 21.35 5.72
C HIS A 2 -6.33 21.60 5.77
N GLY A 3 -5.87 22.15 6.90
CA GLY A 3 -4.55 22.73 7.13
C GLY A 3 -3.39 21.77 6.91
N GLN A 4 -2.41 22.24 6.14
CA GLN A 4 -1.07 21.68 6.15
C GLN A 4 -0.43 22.07 7.48
N ASP A 5 -0.58 21.19 8.46
CA ASP A 5 0.17 21.31 9.70
C ASP A 5 1.64 21.00 9.45
N ILE A 6 2.44 21.97 9.88
CA ILE A 6 3.88 21.95 10.00
C ILE A 6 4.24 21.18 11.27
N ALA A 7 4.98 20.07 11.16
CA ALA A 7 5.95 19.59 12.15
C ALA A 7 6.48 18.19 11.76
N VAL A 8 7.69 17.73 12.08
CA VAL A 8 8.93 18.29 12.63
C VAL A 8 9.97 17.16 12.43
N PRO A 9 11.24 17.47 12.14
CA PRO A 9 12.34 16.51 12.02
C PRO A 9 12.71 15.93 13.40
N LEU A 10 13.09 14.64 13.49
CA LEU A 10 14.01 14.04 14.48
C LEU A 10 13.85 12.52 14.53
N GLY A 11 14.71 11.76 13.84
CA GLY A 11 15.24 10.42 14.19
C GLY A 11 14.34 9.30 14.73
N ARG A 12 13.03 9.47 14.79
CA ARG A 12 12.01 8.50 15.16
C ARG A 12 11.26 8.18 13.89
N THR A 13 10.93 6.90 13.70
CA THR A 13 10.06 6.47 12.62
C THR A 13 8.76 7.26 12.71
N ILE A 14 8.65 8.37 11.98
CA ILE A 14 7.40 9.12 11.86
C ILE A 14 6.52 8.22 11.02
N GLU A 15 5.70 7.43 11.69
CA GLU A 15 4.62 6.71 11.04
C GLU A 15 3.73 7.77 10.38
N PRO A 16 3.65 7.80 9.04
CA PRO A 16 2.81 8.78 8.38
C PRO A 16 1.37 8.57 8.86
N PRO A 17 0.63 9.64 9.15
CA PRO A 17 -0.80 9.55 9.41
C PRO A 17 -1.49 8.72 8.33
N ALA A 18 -2.53 7.95 8.69
CA ALA A 18 -3.22 7.07 7.75
C ALA A 18 -3.67 7.80 6.46
N ASP A 19 -4.08 9.06 6.58
CA ASP A 19 -4.45 9.93 5.45
C ASP A 19 -3.28 10.20 4.48
N ALA A 20 -2.08 10.43 5.02
CA ALA A 20 -0.88 10.63 4.22
C ALA A 20 -0.47 9.32 3.52
N ALA A 21 -0.58 8.19 4.22
CA ALA A 21 -0.35 6.87 3.62
C ALA A 21 -1.38 6.53 2.53
N ALA A 22 -2.66 6.90 2.71
CA ALA A 22 -3.71 6.73 1.70
C ALA A 22 -3.47 7.60 0.46
N THR A 23 -3.03 8.85 0.65
CA THR A 23 -2.62 9.74 -0.44
C THR A 23 -1.42 9.17 -1.19
N GLY A 24 -0.43 8.66 -0.46
CA GLY A 24 0.73 7.96 -0.99
C GLY A 24 0.34 6.71 -1.79
N ALA A 25 -0.56 5.88 -1.25
CA ALA A 25 -1.05 4.67 -1.91
C ALA A 25 -1.79 5.00 -3.20
N THR A 26 -2.69 5.99 -3.16
CA THR A 26 -3.42 6.50 -4.34
C THR A 26 -2.49 7.01 -5.42
N THR A 27 -1.43 7.72 -5.03
CA THR A 27 -0.39 8.18 -5.98
C THR A 27 0.38 6.99 -6.55
N ALA A 28 0.82 6.06 -5.70
CA ALA A 28 1.65 4.93 -6.10
C ALA A 28 0.94 4.00 -7.09
N VAL A 29 -0.36 3.72 -6.89
CA VAL A 29 -1.16 2.92 -7.84
C VAL A 29 -1.38 3.64 -9.17
N ARG A 30 -1.43 4.98 -9.18
CA ARG A 30 -1.59 5.79 -10.40
C ARG A 30 -0.28 5.91 -11.20
N VAL A 31 0.83 6.17 -10.51
CA VAL A 31 2.15 6.39 -11.13
C VAL A 31 2.62 5.12 -11.84
N GLY A 32 2.50 3.94 -11.21
CA GLY A 32 2.80 2.67 -11.87
C GLY A 32 4.17 2.63 -12.57
N TRP A 33 4.21 2.09 -13.79
CA TRP A 33 5.42 1.92 -14.61
C TRP A 33 5.85 3.25 -15.25
N PRO A 34 7.16 3.57 -15.33
CA PRO A 34 8.34 2.73 -15.06
C PRO A 34 8.84 2.73 -13.61
N VAL A 35 8.20 3.48 -12.72
CA VAL A 35 8.69 3.67 -11.35
C VAL A 35 8.51 2.39 -10.52
N TRP A 36 7.40 1.68 -10.71
CA TRP A 36 7.07 0.41 -10.06
C TRP A 36 6.53 -0.58 -11.08
N ARG A 37 6.71 -1.89 -10.87
CA ARG A 37 6.13 -2.93 -11.75
C ARG A 37 4.60 -2.90 -11.63
N LYS A 38 3.93 -2.05 -12.42
CA LYS A 38 2.46 -1.81 -12.41
C LYS A 38 1.67 -3.11 -12.37
N HIS A 39 2.12 -4.13 -13.09
CA HIS A 39 1.50 -5.44 -13.15
C HIS A 39 1.55 -6.27 -11.86
N ARG A 40 2.25 -5.84 -10.81
CA ARG A 40 2.36 -6.63 -9.58
C ARG A 40 1.05 -6.69 -8.81
N ILE A 41 0.27 -5.62 -8.83
CA ILE A 41 -1.00 -5.49 -8.10
C ILE A 41 -2.24 -5.72 -8.98
N ASP A 42 -2.05 -5.99 -10.28
CA ASP A 42 -3.15 -6.33 -11.19
C ASP A 42 -3.84 -7.64 -10.75
N GLY A 43 -5.18 -7.63 -10.68
CA GLY A 43 -5.98 -8.77 -10.27
C GLY A 43 -6.13 -8.95 -8.75
N PHE A 44 -5.74 -7.94 -7.96
CA PHE A 44 -5.95 -7.89 -6.52
C PHE A 44 -6.87 -6.72 -6.13
N ALA A 45 -7.76 -6.98 -5.17
CA ALA A 45 -8.57 -5.96 -4.53
C ALA A 45 -7.94 -5.60 -3.18
N LEU A 46 -7.27 -4.46 -3.10
CA LEU A 46 -6.63 -3.94 -1.89
C LEU A 46 -7.65 -3.14 -1.10
N ARG A 47 -7.82 -3.41 0.20
CA ARG A 47 -8.68 -2.60 1.08
C ARG A 47 -7.99 -2.31 2.40
N ALA A 48 -8.00 -1.03 2.78
CA ALA A 48 -7.48 -0.59 4.06
C ALA A 48 -8.46 -0.94 5.19
N THR A 49 -7.94 -1.39 6.33
CA THR A 49 -8.73 -1.71 7.52
C THR A 49 -8.78 -0.56 8.53
N ASP A 50 -7.88 0.41 8.40
CA ASP A 50 -7.68 1.55 9.31
C ASP A 50 -8.15 2.90 8.72
N ILE A 51 -8.51 2.93 7.44
CA ILE A 51 -9.04 4.10 6.74
C ILE A 51 -9.96 3.65 5.60
N GLU A 52 -10.92 4.48 5.21
CA GLU A 52 -11.79 4.23 4.05
C GLU A 52 -11.00 4.39 2.75
N TRP A 53 -10.30 3.31 2.36
CA TRP A 53 -9.51 3.27 1.13
C TRP A 53 -9.58 1.88 0.50
N SER A 54 -9.75 1.84 -0.83
CA SER A 54 -9.65 0.61 -1.60
C SER A 54 -9.14 0.87 -3.02
N HIS A 55 -8.55 -0.15 -3.63
CA HIS A 55 -8.07 -0.08 -5.00
C HIS A 55 -8.04 -1.46 -5.67
N GLY A 56 -8.37 -1.47 -6.97
CA GLY A 56 -8.31 -2.67 -7.80
C GLY A 56 -9.48 -3.62 -7.60
N GLU A 57 -9.46 -4.70 -8.36
CA GLU A 57 -10.49 -5.73 -8.40
C GLU A 57 -9.82 -7.11 -8.45
N GLY A 58 -10.47 -8.13 -7.89
CA GLY A 58 -9.99 -9.51 -7.89
C GLY A 58 -9.77 -10.07 -6.49
N ALA A 59 -8.67 -10.79 -6.28
CA ALA A 59 -8.42 -11.49 -5.03
C ALA A 59 -8.15 -10.50 -3.89
N GLU A 60 -8.91 -10.62 -2.80
CA GLU A 60 -8.90 -9.63 -1.73
C GLU A 60 -7.62 -9.67 -0.89
N ILE A 61 -7.11 -8.48 -0.56
CA ILE A 61 -5.99 -8.23 0.35
C ILE A 61 -6.40 -7.10 1.31
N LEU A 62 -6.54 -7.46 2.58
CA LEU A 62 -6.95 -6.59 3.68
C LEU A 62 -5.75 -6.29 4.58
N GLY A 63 -5.58 -5.03 4.98
CA GLY A 63 -4.65 -4.66 6.04
C GLY A 63 -4.56 -3.15 6.21
N PRO A 64 -3.69 -2.65 7.09
CA PRO A 64 -3.55 -1.23 7.29
C PRO A 64 -2.99 -0.56 6.03
N ILE A 65 -3.39 0.67 5.75
CA ILE A 65 -3.02 1.39 4.52
C ILE A 65 -1.50 1.48 4.32
N ARG A 66 -0.73 1.54 5.41
CA ARG A 66 0.74 1.48 5.38
C ARG A 66 1.26 0.19 4.75
N ALA A 67 0.67 -0.95 5.10
CA ALA A 67 1.10 -2.25 4.60
C ALA A 67 0.77 -2.35 3.10
N LEU A 68 -0.42 -1.87 2.71
CA LEU A 68 -0.83 -1.81 1.31
C LEU A 68 0.10 -0.90 0.49
N LEU A 69 0.48 0.27 1.01
CA LEU A 69 1.45 1.17 0.38
C LEU A 69 2.81 0.48 0.16
N LEU A 70 3.29 -0.27 1.16
CA LEU A 70 4.53 -1.06 1.02
C LEU A 70 4.38 -2.09 -0.11
N LEU A 71 3.26 -2.80 -0.19
CA LEU A 71 3.01 -3.79 -1.23
C LEU A 71 2.94 -3.17 -2.63
N ILE A 72 2.23 -2.04 -2.78
CA ILE A 72 2.10 -1.28 -4.04
C ILE A 72 3.48 -0.82 -4.54
N THR A 73 4.32 -0.33 -3.62
CA THR A 73 5.70 0.09 -3.92
C THR A 73 6.68 -1.07 -4.05
N GLY A 74 6.22 -2.31 -3.85
CA GLY A 74 7.01 -3.53 -4.09
C GLY A 74 7.83 -4.03 -2.91
N ARG A 75 7.58 -3.55 -1.68
CA ARG A 75 8.27 -4.02 -0.47
C ARG A 75 7.51 -5.17 0.19
N PRO A 76 8.12 -6.36 0.30
CA PRO A 76 7.45 -7.55 0.86
C PRO A 76 7.19 -7.44 2.37
N ALA A 77 7.81 -6.48 3.07
CA ALA A 77 7.50 -6.19 4.47
C ALA A 77 6.01 -5.91 4.71
N GLY A 78 5.27 -5.41 3.71
CA GLY A 78 3.82 -5.26 3.84
C GLY A 78 3.06 -6.58 3.99
N LEU A 79 3.63 -7.72 3.57
CA LEU A 79 2.97 -9.04 3.62
C LEU A 79 2.72 -9.52 5.05
N GLU A 80 3.54 -9.09 6.01
CA GLU A 80 3.42 -9.50 7.42
C GLU A 80 2.18 -8.90 8.11
N SER A 81 1.63 -7.83 7.54
CA SER A 81 0.53 -7.05 8.10
C SER A 81 -0.75 -7.11 7.25
N VAL A 82 -0.83 -8.01 6.26
CA VAL A 82 -2.02 -8.17 5.42
C VAL A 82 -2.56 -9.60 5.45
N THR A 83 -3.85 -9.74 5.18
CA THR A 83 -4.57 -11.01 5.11
C THR A 83 -5.47 -11.04 3.87
N GLY A 84 -6.04 -12.19 3.55
CA GLY A 84 -6.98 -12.35 2.44
C GLY A 84 -6.51 -13.33 1.37
N ALA A 85 -7.44 -13.71 0.48
CA ALA A 85 -7.23 -14.74 -0.53
C ALA A 85 -6.13 -14.38 -1.56
N GLY A 86 -5.82 -13.08 -1.72
CA GLY A 86 -4.78 -12.60 -2.63
C GLY A 86 -3.36 -12.74 -2.09
N VAL A 87 -3.17 -12.85 -0.77
CA VAL A 87 -1.83 -12.79 -0.13
C VAL A 87 -0.86 -13.86 -0.63
N PRO A 88 -1.24 -15.15 -0.74
CA PRO A 88 -0.30 -16.18 -1.23
C PRO A 88 0.16 -15.92 -2.66
N ARG A 89 -0.73 -15.43 -3.53
CA ARG A 89 -0.44 -15.14 -4.94
C ARG A 89 0.43 -13.89 -5.08
N LEU A 90 0.14 -12.84 -4.31
CA LEU A 90 0.94 -11.63 -4.30
C LEU A 90 2.35 -11.91 -3.76
N SER A 91 2.46 -12.70 -2.69
CA SER A 91 3.75 -13.14 -2.13
C SER A 91 4.60 -13.88 -3.17
N ALA A 92 4.01 -14.85 -3.88
CA ALA A 92 4.69 -15.54 -4.97
C ALA A 92 5.19 -14.57 -6.06
N ARG A 93 4.38 -13.57 -6.44
CA ARG A 93 4.74 -12.55 -7.45
C ARG A 93 5.81 -11.58 -6.97
N MET A 94 5.98 -11.41 -5.67
CA MET A 94 7.04 -10.59 -5.06
C MET A 94 8.37 -11.33 -4.94
N LEU A 95 8.32 -12.64 -4.67
CA LEU A 95 9.51 -13.49 -4.56
C LEU A 95 10.06 -13.96 -5.92
N ALA A 96 9.22 -13.94 -6.97
CA ALA A 96 9.58 -14.42 -8.31
C ALA A 96 10.13 -13.34 -9.27
N GLY A 97 10.52 -12.16 -8.78
CA GLY A 97 10.94 -11.03 -9.62
C GLY A 97 12.16 -10.29 -9.11
#